data_AF-A0A913ZQA4-F1
#
_entry.id   AF-A0A913ZQA4-F1
#
_cell.length_a   1.000
_cell.length_b   1.000
_cell.length_c   1.000
_cell.angle_alpha   90.00
_cell.angle_beta   90.00
_cell.angle_gamma   90.00
#
_symmetry.space_group_name_H-M   'P 1'
#
loop_
_entity.id
_entity.type
_entity.pdbx_description
1 polymer ?
#
loop_
_entity_poly.entity_id
_entity_poly.type
_entity_poly.pdbx_seq_one_letter_code
_entity_poly.pdbx_strand_id
1 'polypeptide(L)'
;MAEAGAKSVLGTISRGHLECTICCCRFTDPKMLDCLHSFCLNCLEELIGSQQPKAGEITCPVCRRVTAVADTGLQGLPNCFFLSSLVDEFNKQERLLGDAPADTGICEQCDEGLEAVLSCLDCSGDICQKCFDAHQKLKSTKKHRIVNLDRSRSQVPLAELRKKDTLQCKKHTNQELCFYCETCKTLACAKCVALDHRTAEHEYSKVADAIRSYRKDVSNILQKFKQSREEFRVTDDALTHERNRLRSMVTQACTEITCNEEEQIEKIRNKARQLRDRVTRIGDERGKKFEEIQKGNRDKMERAELIVATVNDLMQQADDFELLDLKPKVMHNLEFQEEVELQQAKHELSFIAVKCEDVVAQTDLGEILQKEKLELKKKFGIKGRGRDGEFCGGTDVACLRNGDIVVTDSYRYQLMMFTSAGKYKTCGGGEMLTDPWGVAATSDDLLLVTDKKHVKILESDLKGIAVDKKSRIAVADRGRKLIFLLHLDGSLISTIPHDMVNCDLAIGIRDRFIFTNYKESKLICTTCTGKEVYNVNILPAWEQAKPRGVCCDDAGDIYVVVDLEGGVGIFQVLQFSPGGVFIRRVTVELPDGGGMTFSRSGDLVMAGCYIVQIFQWVRASWI
;
A
#
# COMPACT_ATOMS: atom_id res chain seq x y z
N MET A 1 -31.25 -27.75 -28.60
CA MET A 1 -30.20 -27.38 -27.61
C MET A 1 -29.61 -25.98 -27.85
N ALA A 2 -29.39 -25.53 -29.09
CA ALA A 2 -28.83 -24.18 -29.36
C ALA A 2 -29.79 -23.01 -29.01
N GLU A 3 -31.10 -23.16 -29.22
CA GLU A 3 -32.11 -22.11 -28.93
C GLU A 3 -32.30 -21.82 -27.44
N ALA A 4 -32.20 -22.86 -26.60
CA ALA A 4 -32.24 -22.72 -25.14
C ALA A 4 -31.02 -21.94 -24.59
N GLY A 5 -29.86 -22.10 -25.25
CA GLY A 5 -28.65 -21.33 -24.95
C GLY A 5 -28.78 -19.84 -25.33
N ALA A 6 -29.40 -19.53 -26.47
CA ALA A 6 -29.63 -18.15 -26.90
C ALA A 6 -30.60 -17.39 -25.99
N LYS A 7 -31.70 -18.02 -25.55
CA LYS A 7 -32.63 -17.45 -24.55
C LYS A 7 -31.94 -17.17 -23.21
N SER A 8 -31.07 -18.08 -22.76
CA SER A 8 -30.30 -17.91 -21.52
C SER A 8 -29.29 -16.76 -21.59
N VAL A 9 -28.61 -16.59 -22.74
CA VAL A 9 -27.66 -15.49 -22.97
C VAL A 9 -28.37 -14.15 -23.06
N LEU A 10 -29.50 -14.08 -23.78
CA LEU A 10 -30.34 -12.87 -23.82
C LEU A 10 -30.84 -12.51 -22.42
N GLY A 11 -31.41 -13.45 -21.67
CA GLY A 11 -31.85 -13.20 -20.29
C GLY A 11 -30.74 -12.67 -19.36
N THR A 12 -29.48 -13.05 -19.61
CA THR A 12 -28.31 -12.54 -18.88
C THR A 12 -27.90 -11.13 -19.32
N ILE A 13 -28.06 -10.80 -20.61
CA ILE A 13 -27.78 -9.46 -21.16
C ILE A 13 -28.85 -8.44 -20.74
N SER A 14 -30.11 -8.86 -20.60
CA SER A 14 -31.21 -8.00 -20.09
C SER A 14 -30.93 -7.53 -18.67
N ARG A 15 -30.46 -8.45 -17.81
CA ARG A 15 -30.27 -8.21 -16.37
C ARG A 15 -29.24 -7.12 -16.12
N GLY A 16 -29.70 -6.00 -15.55
CA GLY A 16 -28.86 -4.89 -15.12
C GLY A 16 -28.35 -3.93 -16.21
N HIS A 17 -28.58 -4.21 -17.50
CA HIS A 17 -28.18 -3.32 -18.60
C HIS A 17 -29.35 -2.67 -19.35
N LEU A 18 -30.53 -3.30 -19.36
CA LEU A 18 -31.74 -2.80 -20.05
C LEU A 18 -32.93 -2.63 -19.11
N GLU A 19 -32.70 -2.72 -17.81
CA GLU A 19 -33.72 -2.69 -16.76
C GLU A 19 -33.66 -1.39 -15.96
N CYS A 20 -34.84 -0.85 -15.66
CA CYS A 20 -35.01 0.30 -14.81
C CYS A 20 -34.79 -0.11 -13.35
N THR A 21 -33.96 0.64 -12.61
CA THR A 21 -33.68 0.32 -11.20
C THR A 21 -34.81 0.66 -10.24
N ILE A 22 -35.92 1.24 -10.73
CA ILE A 22 -37.11 1.55 -9.91
C ILE A 22 -38.13 0.41 -10.01
N CYS A 23 -38.58 0.05 -11.23
CA CYS A 23 -39.54 -1.04 -11.41
C CYS A 23 -38.90 -2.42 -11.56
N CYS A 24 -37.58 -2.50 -11.71
CA CYS A 24 -36.83 -3.72 -12.02
C CYS A 24 -37.32 -4.46 -13.29
N CYS A 25 -38.03 -3.74 -14.16
CA CYS A 25 -38.50 -4.21 -15.46
C CYS A 25 -37.67 -3.56 -16.57
N ARG A 26 -37.75 -4.13 -17.78
CA ARG A 26 -37.15 -3.52 -18.97
C ARG A 26 -37.67 -2.10 -19.18
N PHE A 27 -36.80 -1.22 -19.67
CA PHE A 27 -37.16 0.18 -19.88
C PHE A 27 -38.37 0.36 -20.79
N THR A 28 -39.32 1.16 -20.33
CA THR A 28 -40.48 1.64 -21.08
C THR A 28 -40.43 3.17 -21.09
N ASP A 29 -40.33 3.76 -22.28
CA ASP A 29 -40.06 5.20 -22.48
C ASP A 29 -38.97 5.78 -21.55
N PRO A 30 -37.69 5.39 -21.72
CA PRO A 30 -36.61 5.78 -20.82
C PRO A 30 -36.26 7.27 -20.93
N LYS A 31 -36.46 8.01 -19.84
CA LYS A 31 -36.01 9.40 -19.68
C LYS A 31 -34.66 9.48 -18.99
N MET A 32 -33.80 10.36 -19.47
CA MET A 32 -32.46 10.60 -18.92
C MET A 32 -32.45 11.86 -18.03
N LEU A 33 -31.89 11.73 -16.83
CA LEU A 33 -31.65 12.85 -15.91
C LEU A 33 -30.30 13.54 -16.21
N ASP A 34 -30.05 14.73 -15.63
CA ASP A 34 -28.78 15.47 -15.80
C ASP A 34 -27.55 14.70 -15.28
N CYS A 35 -27.78 13.73 -14.39
CA CYS A 35 -26.77 12.80 -13.91
C CYS A 35 -26.46 11.64 -14.87
N LEU A 36 -27.12 11.61 -16.03
CA LEU A 36 -27.04 10.58 -17.08
C LEU A 36 -27.63 9.20 -16.71
N HIS A 37 -28.24 9.05 -15.53
CA HIS A 37 -29.04 7.86 -15.23
C HIS A 37 -30.39 7.93 -15.95
N SER A 38 -30.86 6.79 -16.44
CA SER A 38 -32.13 6.66 -17.15
C SER A 38 -33.14 5.81 -16.37
N PHE A 39 -34.42 6.18 -16.44
CA PHE A 39 -35.53 5.53 -15.75
C PHE A 39 -36.77 5.53 -16.66
N CYS A 40 -37.70 4.60 -16.46
CA CYS A 40 -38.99 4.65 -17.16
C CYS A 40 -39.74 5.92 -16.75
N LEU A 41 -40.40 6.57 -17.70
CA LEU A 41 -41.24 7.74 -17.46
C LEU A 41 -42.23 7.52 -16.29
N ASN A 42 -43.02 6.43 -16.33
CA ASN A 42 -44.00 6.13 -15.29
C ASN A 42 -43.35 5.98 -13.90
N CYS A 43 -42.13 5.40 -13.84
CA CYS A 43 -41.40 5.27 -12.59
C CYS A 43 -40.95 6.63 -12.04
N LEU A 44 -40.62 7.59 -12.90
CA LEU A 44 -40.30 8.95 -12.49
C LEU A 44 -41.56 9.71 -12.06
N GLU A 45 -42.69 9.48 -12.72
CA GLU A 45 -44.00 10.06 -12.34
C GLU A 45 -44.45 9.57 -10.95
N GLU A 46 -44.32 8.27 -10.66
CA GLU A 46 -44.57 7.71 -9.33
C GLU A 46 -43.57 8.22 -8.28
N LEU A 47 -42.32 8.42 -8.65
CA LEU A 47 -41.29 8.97 -7.77
C LEU A 47 -41.57 10.43 -7.39
N ILE A 48 -42.07 11.24 -8.33
CA ILE A 48 -42.52 12.62 -8.04
C ILE A 48 -43.81 12.59 -7.21
N GLY A 49 -44.76 11.70 -7.51
CA GLY A 49 -46.02 11.60 -6.76
C GLY A 49 -45.83 11.21 -5.29
N SER A 50 -44.75 10.52 -4.95
CA SER A 50 -44.40 10.08 -3.59
C SER A 50 -43.49 11.05 -2.82
N GLN A 51 -42.78 11.95 -3.50
CA GLN A 51 -42.00 13.02 -2.86
C GLN A 51 -42.85 14.30 -2.76
N GLN A 52 -42.96 14.91 -1.57
CA GLN A 52 -43.68 16.18 -1.43
C GLN A 52 -43.14 17.22 -2.43
N PRO A 53 -44.02 17.91 -3.19
CA PRO A 53 -43.62 18.65 -4.37
C PRO A 53 -42.90 19.95 -3.97
N LYS A 54 -41.57 19.95 -3.98
CA LYS A 54 -40.85 21.16 -4.38
C LYS A 54 -41.04 21.28 -5.89
N ALA A 55 -41.92 22.20 -6.29
CA ALA A 55 -42.34 22.35 -7.67
C ALA A 55 -41.14 22.44 -8.62
N GLY A 56 -41.01 21.48 -9.54
CA GLY A 56 -40.07 21.55 -10.66
C GLY A 56 -38.72 20.85 -10.49
N GLU A 57 -38.51 19.96 -9.50
CA GLU A 57 -37.23 19.23 -9.34
C GLU A 57 -37.43 17.72 -9.07
N ILE A 58 -36.54 16.89 -9.61
CA ILE A 58 -36.49 15.45 -9.34
C ILE A 58 -35.11 15.01 -8.84
N THR A 59 -35.08 14.21 -7.79
CA THR A 59 -33.82 13.67 -7.22
C THR A 59 -33.56 12.26 -7.75
N CYS A 60 -32.40 12.05 -8.36
CA CYS A 60 -32.00 10.73 -8.85
C CYS A 60 -31.86 9.71 -7.69
N PRO A 61 -32.52 8.53 -7.74
CA PRO A 61 -32.43 7.53 -6.67
C PRO A 61 -31.06 6.85 -6.57
N VAL A 62 -30.26 6.88 -7.65
CA VAL A 62 -28.95 6.22 -7.69
C VAL A 62 -27.84 7.11 -7.14
N CYS A 63 -27.78 8.37 -7.57
CA CYS A 63 -26.67 9.28 -7.24
C CYS A 63 -27.08 10.53 -6.44
N ARG A 64 -28.37 10.67 -6.12
CA ARG A 64 -28.95 11.80 -5.37
C ARG A 64 -28.77 13.19 -6.01
N ARG A 65 -28.31 13.26 -7.26
CA ARG A 65 -28.23 14.53 -8.01
C ARG A 65 -29.63 14.98 -8.41
N VAL A 66 -29.87 16.28 -8.25
CA VAL A 66 -31.13 16.94 -8.61
C VAL A 66 -31.12 17.31 -10.09
N THR A 67 -32.24 17.10 -10.76
CA THR A 67 -32.51 17.51 -12.14
C THR A 67 -33.72 18.42 -12.16
N ALA A 68 -33.58 19.58 -12.81
CA ALA A 68 -34.68 20.53 -12.96
C ALA A 68 -35.66 20.03 -14.01
N VAL A 69 -36.95 20.04 -13.68
CA VAL A 69 -38.06 19.68 -14.55
C VAL A 69 -38.71 20.97 -15.04
N ALA A 70 -38.53 21.29 -16.32
CA ALA A 70 -39.13 22.47 -16.95
C ALA A 70 -40.67 22.41 -16.95
N ASP A 71 -41.33 23.52 -17.29
CA ASP A 71 -42.80 23.66 -17.33
C ASP A 71 -43.54 22.61 -18.19
N THR A 72 -42.81 21.93 -19.08
CA THR A 72 -43.30 20.80 -19.90
C THR A 72 -43.40 19.47 -19.14
N GLY A 73 -43.04 19.44 -17.86
CA GLY A 73 -43.05 18.23 -17.02
C GLY A 73 -41.97 17.20 -17.39
N LEU A 74 -42.04 16.02 -16.77
CA LEU A 74 -41.11 14.90 -16.97
C LEU A 74 -41.06 14.39 -18.42
N GLN A 75 -42.11 14.66 -19.20
CA GLN A 75 -42.19 14.36 -20.63
C GLN A 75 -41.16 15.12 -21.47
N GLY A 76 -40.72 16.28 -21.00
CA GLY A 76 -39.73 17.12 -21.66
C GLY A 76 -38.28 16.67 -21.46
N LEU A 77 -38.02 15.68 -20.61
CA LEU A 77 -36.68 15.16 -20.39
C LEU A 77 -36.15 14.42 -21.63
N PRO A 78 -34.84 14.48 -21.93
CA PRO A 78 -34.26 13.80 -23.06
C PRO A 78 -34.48 12.28 -23.01
N ASN A 79 -34.95 11.69 -24.11
CA ASN A 79 -34.99 10.25 -24.26
C ASN A 79 -33.57 9.71 -24.46
N CYS A 80 -33.26 8.59 -23.81
CA CYS A 80 -32.04 7.86 -24.14
C CYS A 80 -32.25 7.03 -25.41
N PHE A 81 -32.06 7.64 -26.58
CA PHE A 81 -32.26 7.00 -27.89
C PHE A 81 -31.51 5.68 -28.06
N PHE A 82 -30.31 5.57 -27.46
CA PHE A 82 -29.54 4.34 -27.50
C PHE A 82 -30.22 3.21 -26.70
N LEU A 83 -30.75 3.51 -25.52
CA LEU A 83 -31.45 2.51 -24.70
C LEU A 83 -32.78 2.10 -25.33
N SER A 84 -33.54 3.04 -25.90
CA SER A 84 -34.79 2.70 -26.61
C SER A 84 -34.51 1.81 -27.82
N SER A 85 -33.52 2.14 -28.65
CA SER A 85 -33.15 1.30 -29.81
C SER A 85 -32.63 -0.08 -29.41
N LEU A 86 -31.88 -0.18 -28.31
CA LEU A 86 -31.40 -1.47 -27.80
C LEU A 86 -32.55 -2.31 -27.23
N VAL A 87 -33.46 -1.72 -26.47
CA VAL A 87 -34.65 -2.42 -25.93
C VAL A 87 -35.54 -2.90 -27.07
N ASP A 88 -35.75 -2.10 -28.11
CA ASP A 88 -36.55 -2.47 -29.27
C ASP A 88 -35.92 -3.63 -30.05
N GLU A 89 -34.61 -3.57 -30.29
CA GLU A 89 -33.89 -4.65 -30.97
C GLU A 89 -33.88 -5.93 -30.14
N PHE A 90 -33.71 -5.81 -28.83
CA PHE A 90 -33.73 -6.93 -27.91
C PHE A 90 -35.12 -7.60 -27.84
N ASN A 91 -36.19 -6.81 -27.78
CA ASN A 91 -37.57 -7.30 -27.83
C ASN A 91 -37.88 -8.00 -29.17
N LYS A 92 -37.32 -7.53 -30.29
CA LYS A 92 -37.43 -8.21 -31.59
C LYS A 92 -36.74 -9.57 -31.56
N GLN A 93 -35.52 -9.65 -31.04
CA GLN A 93 -34.75 -10.88 -30.99
C GLN A 93 -35.37 -11.93 -30.06
N GLU A 94 -35.99 -11.53 -28.94
CA GLU A 94 -36.75 -12.47 -28.11
C GLU A 94 -38.02 -12.99 -28.77
N ARG A 95 -38.76 -12.14 -29.50
CA ARG A 95 -39.94 -12.56 -30.27
C ARG A 95 -39.58 -13.57 -31.35
N LEU A 96 -38.38 -13.47 -31.94
CA LEU A 96 -37.87 -14.43 -32.92
C LEU A 96 -37.46 -15.78 -32.31
N LEU A 97 -37.24 -15.85 -30.99
CA LEU A 97 -36.81 -17.05 -30.28
C LEU A 97 -37.93 -17.71 -29.46
N GLY A 98 -39.03 -17.01 -29.14
CA GLY A 98 -40.15 -17.54 -28.35
C GLY A 98 -41.06 -18.51 -29.12
N ASP A 99 -41.52 -19.59 -28.46
CA ASP A 99 -42.53 -20.54 -28.97
C ASP A 99 -43.97 -19.96 -28.89
N ALA A 100 -44.15 -18.69 -29.28
CA ALA A 100 -45.50 -18.22 -29.55
C ALA A 100 -45.95 -18.83 -30.88
N PRO A 101 -47.21 -19.30 -31.02
CA PRO A 101 -47.73 -19.66 -32.34
C PRO A 101 -47.49 -18.45 -33.25
N ALA A 102 -46.93 -18.69 -34.43
CA ALA A 102 -46.67 -17.63 -35.39
C ALA A 102 -48.00 -16.91 -35.65
N ASP A 103 -48.18 -15.74 -35.06
CA ASP A 103 -49.20 -14.79 -35.52
C ASP A 103 -48.67 -14.31 -36.87
N THR A 104 -49.02 -15.05 -37.91
CA THR A 104 -48.74 -14.70 -39.29
C THR A 104 -49.62 -13.50 -39.59
N GLY A 105 -49.01 -12.31 -39.55
CA GLY A 105 -49.69 -11.06 -39.84
C GLY A 105 -50.53 -11.21 -41.12
N ILE A 106 -51.80 -10.82 -41.05
CA ILE A 106 -52.69 -10.80 -42.20
C ILE A 106 -52.39 -9.55 -43.03
N CYS A 107 -52.54 -9.67 -44.35
CA CYS A 107 -52.35 -8.57 -45.26
C CYS A 107 -53.36 -7.45 -44.97
N GLU A 108 -52.86 -6.28 -44.56
CA GLU A 108 -53.67 -5.14 -44.14
C GLU A 108 -54.35 -4.42 -45.32
N GLN A 109 -53.87 -4.69 -46.54
CA GLN A 109 -54.32 -4.03 -47.76
C GLN A 109 -55.29 -4.88 -48.60
N CYS A 110 -55.74 -6.03 -48.07
CA CYS A 110 -56.80 -6.82 -48.70
C CYS A 110 -57.85 -7.27 -47.71
N ASP A 111 -59.11 -7.29 -48.15
CA ASP A 111 -60.23 -7.79 -47.35
C ASP A 111 -60.26 -9.32 -47.24
N GLU A 112 -59.40 -10.02 -47.99
CA GLU A 112 -59.31 -11.49 -48.02
C GLU A 112 -58.52 -12.08 -46.83
N GLY A 113 -57.88 -11.27 -46.00
CA GLY A 113 -57.16 -11.73 -44.79
C GLY A 113 -56.02 -12.73 -45.08
N LEU A 114 -55.40 -12.65 -46.25
CA LEU A 114 -54.33 -13.56 -46.68
C LEU A 114 -53.03 -13.30 -45.91
N GLU A 115 -52.22 -14.35 -45.73
CA GLU A 115 -50.92 -14.26 -45.07
C GLU A 115 -50.01 -13.20 -45.72
N ALA A 116 -49.48 -12.28 -44.91
CA ALA A 116 -48.53 -11.29 -45.37
C ALA A 116 -47.12 -11.88 -45.46
N VAL A 117 -46.53 -11.78 -46.65
CA VAL A 117 -45.21 -12.37 -46.96
C VAL A 117 -44.17 -11.27 -47.25
N LEU A 118 -44.66 -10.04 -47.48
CA LEU A 118 -43.88 -8.89 -47.91
C LEU A 118 -44.34 -7.65 -47.12
N SER A 119 -43.45 -6.70 -46.87
CA SER A 119 -43.78 -5.43 -46.23
C SER A 119 -43.47 -4.26 -47.17
N CYS A 120 -44.43 -3.34 -47.34
CA CYS A 120 -44.27 -2.17 -48.18
C CYS A 120 -43.85 -0.97 -47.32
N LEU A 121 -42.60 -0.53 -47.44
CA LEU A 121 -42.02 0.52 -46.59
C LEU A 121 -42.61 1.91 -46.85
N ASP A 122 -43.11 2.15 -48.07
CA ASP A 122 -43.71 3.43 -48.45
C ASP A 122 -45.21 3.49 -48.09
N CYS A 123 -45.90 2.35 -48.03
CA CYS A 123 -47.28 2.25 -47.55
C CYS A 123 -47.37 1.97 -46.04
N SER A 124 -46.25 1.62 -45.40
CA SER A 124 -46.16 1.29 -43.97
C SER A 124 -47.15 0.19 -43.54
N GLY A 125 -47.33 -0.83 -44.38
CA GLY A 125 -48.24 -1.95 -44.13
C GLY A 125 -47.74 -3.25 -44.74
N ASP A 126 -48.13 -4.36 -44.12
CA ASP A 126 -47.74 -5.71 -44.51
C ASP A 126 -48.73 -6.27 -45.55
N ILE A 127 -48.18 -6.84 -46.63
CA ILE A 127 -48.93 -7.22 -47.83
C ILE A 127 -48.71 -8.68 -48.22
N CYS A 128 -49.77 -9.32 -48.72
CA CYS A 128 -49.69 -10.66 -49.29
C CYS A 128 -49.13 -10.62 -50.72
N GLN A 129 -48.78 -11.78 -51.26
CA GLN A 129 -48.24 -11.90 -52.63
C GLN A 129 -49.18 -11.31 -53.70
N LYS A 130 -50.50 -11.44 -53.54
CA LYS A 130 -51.48 -10.85 -54.48
C LYS A 130 -51.43 -9.31 -54.46
N CYS A 131 -51.32 -8.71 -53.28
CA CYS A 131 -51.21 -7.26 -53.12
C CYS A 131 -49.87 -6.71 -53.63
N PHE A 132 -48.82 -7.52 -53.57
CA PHE A 132 -47.54 -7.21 -54.22
C PHE A 132 -47.65 -7.18 -55.74
N ASP A 133 -48.31 -8.17 -56.35
CA ASP A 133 -48.51 -8.20 -57.79
C ASP A 133 -49.36 -7.01 -58.26
N ALA A 134 -50.33 -6.59 -57.46
CA ALA A 134 -51.09 -5.36 -57.70
C ALA A 134 -50.20 -4.10 -57.59
N HIS A 135 -49.34 -4.03 -56.58
CA HIS A 135 -48.36 -2.95 -56.41
C HIS A 135 -47.43 -2.81 -57.63
N GLN A 136 -46.96 -3.93 -58.21
CA GLN A 136 -46.11 -3.88 -59.40
C GLN A 136 -46.83 -3.45 -60.68
N LYS A 137 -48.15 -3.66 -60.76
CA LYS A 137 -48.95 -3.35 -61.96
C LYS A 137 -49.44 -1.90 -61.99
N LEU A 138 -49.65 -1.28 -60.83
CA LEU A 138 -50.15 0.09 -60.71
C LEU A 138 -49.03 1.13 -60.85
N LYS A 139 -49.18 2.11 -61.74
CA LYS A 139 -48.16 3.16 -61.98
C LYS A 139 -47.81 3.98 -60.73
N SER A 140 -48.77 4.16 -59.82
CA SER A 140 -48.61 4.91 -58.57
C SER A 140 -47.75 4.17 -57.54
N THR A 141 -47.87 2.85 -57.46
CA THR A 141 -47.25 2.04 -56.40
C THR A 141 -46.13 1.12 -56.88
N LYS A 142 -45.88 1.06 -58.20
CA LYS A 142 -44.78 0.28 -58.81
C LYS A 142 -43.38 0.70 -58.35
N LYS A 143 -43.22 1.95 -57.90
CA LYS A 143 -41.95 2.47 -57.37
C LYS A 143 -41.80 2.28 -55.86
N HIS A 144 -42.81 1.72 -55.19
CA HIS A 144 -42.75 1.53 -53.76
C HIS A 144 -41.71 0.47 -53.39
N ARG A 145 -41.03 0.69 -52.27
CA ARG A 145 -39.98 -0.17 -51.74
C ARG A 145 -40.62 -1.28 -50.93
N ILE A 146 -40.44 -2.51 -51.41
CA ILE A 146 -41.02 -3.71 -50.81
C ILE A 146 -39.90 -4.64 -50.38
N VAL A 147 -40.00 -5.18 -49.16
CA VAL A 147 -39.03 -6.11 -48.58
C VAL A 147 -39.73 -7.42 -48.23
N ASN A 148 -39.03 -8.54 -48.40
CA ASN A 148 -39.54 -9.86 -48.01
C ASN A 148 -39.51 -10.01 -46.48
N LEU A 149 -40.56 -10.59 -45.92
CA LEU A 149 -40.62 -11.00 -44.51
C LEU A 149 -39.88 -12.33 -44.27
N ASP A 150 -38.87 -12.66 -45.08
CA ASP A 150 -38.21 -13.96 -45.08
C ASP A 150 -37.42 -14.17 -43.78
N ARG A 151 -37.85 -15.14 -42.98
CA ARG A 151 -37.41 -15.38 -41.59
C ARG A 151 -36.05 -16.07 -41.46
N SER A 152 -35.20 -16.04 -42.48
CA SER A 152 -33.82 -16.55 -42.38
C SER A 152 -32.81 -15.59 -42.99
N ARG A 153 -31.97 -15.01 -42.12
CA ARG A 153 -30.69 -14.33 -42.40
C ARG A 153 -30.66 -13.47 -43.67
N SER A 154 -31.32 -12.32 -43.65
CA SER A 154 -31.01 -11.24 -44.58
C SER A 154 -30.15 -10.20 -43.88
N GLN A 155 -28.87 -10.15 -44.24
CA GLN A 155 -28.00 -9.01 -43.99
C GLN A 155 -28.57 -7.81 -44.76
N VAL A 156 -29.41 -7.00 -44.12
CA VAL A 156 -29.64 -5.63 -44.61
C VAL A 156 -28.41 -4.83 -44.20
N PRO A 157 -27.65 -4.23 -45.13
CA PRO A 157 -26.55 -3.36 -44.77
C PRO A 157 -27.07 -2.23 -43.88
N LEU A 158 -26.53 -2.12 -42.67
CA LEU A 158 -26.83 -1.07 -41.67
C LEU A 158 -26.68 0.38 -42.20
N ALA A 159 -26.14 0.56 -43.40
CA ALA A 159 -26.06 1.83 -44.11
C ALA A 159 -27.41 2.31 -44.68
N GLU A 160 -28.34 1.40 -45.04
CA GLU A 160 -29.64 1.76 -45.63
C GLU A 160 -30.68 2.20 -44.58
N LEU A 161 -30.56 1.73 -43.33
CA LEU A 161 -31.44 2.11 -42.21
C LEU A 161 -31.11 3.49 -41.61
N ARG A 162 -29.94 4.08 -41.90
CA ARG A 162 -29.46 5.36 -41.34
C ARG A 162 -29.85 6.61 -42.15
N LYS A 163 -30.76 6.51 -43.12
CA LYS A 163 -31.29 7.68 -43.84
C LYS A 163 -32.56 8.27 -43.22
N LYS A 164 -33.12 7.68 -42.15
CA LYS A 164 -34.21 8.30 -41.38
C LYS A 164 -33.62 9.18 -40.28
N ASP A 165 -34.24 10.35 -40.13
CA ASP A 165 -34.08 11.35 -39.06
C ASP A 165 -33.07 12.48 -39.30
N THR A 166 -33.22 13.19 -40.42
CA THR A 166 -32.91 14.63 -40.39
C THR A 166 -33.89 15.31 -39.43
N LEU A 167 -33.41 15.73 -38.26
CA LEU A 167 -34.23 16.45 -37.28
C LEU A 167 -34.80 17.72 -37.90
N GLN A 168 -36.14 17.79 -37.97
CA GLN A 168 -36.85 18.93 -38.53
C GLN A 168 -37.14 19.97 -37.45
N CYS A 169 -37.18 21.24 -37.86
CA CYS A 169 -37.47 22.34 -36.96
C CYS A 169 -38.94 22.31 -36.48
N LYS A 170 -39.15 22.30 -35.16
CA LYS A 170 -40.49 22.33 -34.54
C LYS A 170 -41.30 23.59 -34.90
N LYS A 171 -40.62 24.72 -35.15
CA LYS A 171 -41.25 26.00 -35.55
C LYS A 171 -41.50 26.11 -37.06
N HIS A 172 -40.72 25.40 -37.87
CA HIS A 172 -40.73 25.53 -39.33
C HIS A 172 -40.78 24.15 -39.98
N THR A 173 -41.98 23.76 -40.43
CA THR A 173 -42.22 22.48 -41.10
C THR A 173 -41.34 22.34 -42.35
N ASN A 174 -40.81 21.13 -42.60
CA ASN A 174 -39.89 20.81 -43.71
C ASN A 174 -38.59 21.64 -43.75
N GLN A 175 -38.11 22.16 -42.62
CA GLN A 175 -36.79 22.79 -42.53
C GLN A 175 -35.84 21.94 -41.66
N GLU A 176 -34.66 21.65 -42.18
CA GLU A 176 -33.63 20.90 -41.49
C GLU A 176 -32.90 21.77 -40.46
N LEU A 177 -32.55 21.16 -39.32
CA LEU A 177 -31.71 21.79 -38.29
C LEU A 177 -30.24 21.71 -38.69
N CYS A 178 -29.72 22.75 -39.33
CA CYS A 178 -28.35 22.80 -39.87
C CYS A 178 -27.36 23.60 -39.01
N PHE A 179 -27.84 24.38 -38.04
CA PHE A 179 -27.02 25.28 -37.23
C PHE A 179 -27.16 24.97 -35.73
N TYR A 180 -26.12 25.27 -34.96
CA TYR A 180 -26.13 25.24 -33.50
C TYR A 180 -25.83 26.65 -32.99
N CYS A 181 -26.70 27.18 -32.13
CA CYS A 181 -26.52 28.49 -31.50
C CYS A 181 -25.85 28.31 -30.13
N GLU A 182 -24.62 28.80 -29.98
CA GLU A 182 -23.83 28.69 -28.75
C GLU A 182 -24.44 29.51 -27.61
N THR A 183 -25.02 30.68 -27.93
CA THR A 183 -25.66 31.56 -26.93
C THR A 183 -26.92 30.94 -26.34
N CYS A 184 -27.72 30.24 -27.16
CA CYS A 184 -28.99 29.65 -26.74
C CYS A 184 -28.88 28.16 -26.38
N LYS A 185 -27.73 27.53 -26.68
CA LYS A 185 -27.47 26.09 -26.53
C LYS A 185 -28.49 25.19 -27.24
N THR A 186 -28.99 25.62 -28.39
CA THR A 186 -30.04 24.93 -29.15
C THR A 186 -29.72 24.79 -30.64
N LEU A 187 -30.32 23.78 -31.27
CA LEU A 187 -30.26 23.59 -32.73
C LEU A 187 -31.25 24.51 -33.44
N ALA A 188 -30.84 25.11 -34.56
CA ALA A 188 -31.62 26.05 -35.35
C ALA A 188 -31.61 25.68 -36.84
N CYS A 189 -32.74 25.93 -37.53
CA CYS A 189 -32.78 25.89 -39.00
C CYS A 189 -32.41 27.26 -39.60
N ALA A 190 -32.18 27.32 -40.90
CA ALA A 190 -31.82 28.56 -41.59
C ALA A 190 -32.83 29.71 -41.35
N LYS A 191 -34.13 29.41 -41.25
CA LYS A 191 -35.18 30.39 -40.94
C LYS A 191 -35.13 30.88 -39.50
N CYS A 192 -34.87 30.01 -38.53
CA CYS A 192 -34.68 30.41 -37.13
C CYS A 192 -33.46 31.33 -36.98
N VAL A 193 -32.36 31.02 -37.68
CA VAL A 193 -31.17 31.90 -37.67
C VAL A 193 -31.51 33.28 -38.23
N ALA A 194 -32.29 33.36 -39.31
CA ALA A 194 -32.66 34.62 -39.94
C ALA A 194 -33.66 35.47 -39.12
N LEU A 195 -34.57 34.84 -38.38
CA LEU A 195 -35.69 35.51 -37.69
C LEU A 195 -35.45 35.69 -36.19
N ASP A 196 -34.97 34.64 -35.51
CA ASP A 196 -34.89 34.56 -34.05
C ASP A 196 -33.45 34.72 -33.51
N HIS A 197 -32.42 34.44 -34.31
CA HIS A 197 -31.00 34.52 -33.91
C HIS A 197 -30.21 35.51 -34.80
N ARG A 198 -30.74 36.73 -34.93
CA ARG A 198 -30.14 37.77 -35.78
C ARG A 198 -28.75 38.15 -35.27
N THR A 199 -27.80 38.23 -36.19
CA THR A 199 -26.33 38.11 -36.06
C THR A 199 -25.57 39.02 -35.08
N ALA A 200 -26.20 39.96 -34.36
CA ALA A 200 -25.49 40.82 -33.40
C ALA A 200 -25.50 40.27 -31.96
N GLU A 201 -26.48 39.44 -31.60
CA GLU A 201 -26.66 38.98 -30.21
C GLU A 201 -26.33 37.50 -30.01
N HIS A 202 -26.40 36.68 -31.07
CA HIS A 202 -26.27 35.22 -30.98
C HIS A 202 -25.13 34.68 -31.87
N GLU A 203 -24.25 33.89 -31.28
CA GLU A 203 -23.19 33.16 -31.98
C GLU A 203 -23.71 31.80 -32.44
N TYR A 204 -23.56 31.48 -33.73
CA TYR A 204 -23.97 30.19 -34.29
C TYR A 204 -22.92 29.59 -35.21
N SER A 205 -22.85 28.26 -35.21
CA SER A 205 -21.95 27.47 -36.04
C SER A 205 -22.71 26.40 -36.80
N LYS A 206 -22.11 25.84 -37.86
CA LYS A 206 -22.70 24.67 -38.53
C LYS A 206 -22.67 23.49 -37.57
N VAL A 207 -23.72 22.67 -37.57
CA VAL A 207 -23.82 21.48 -36.70
C VAL A 207 -22.60 20.56 -36.82
N ALA A 208 -22.06 20.40 -38.03
CA ALA A 208 -20.87 19.59 -38.26
C ALA A 208 -19.62 20.13 -37.54
N ASP A 209 -19.48 21.46 -37.46
CA ASP A 209 -18.35 22.12 -36.80
C ASP A 209 -18.54 22.14 -35.28
N ALA A 210 -19.76 22.42 -34.81
CA ALA A 210 -20.14 22.34 -33.40
C ALA A 210 -19.88 20.94 -32.82
N ILE A 211 -20.29 19.88 -33.52
CA ILE A 211 -20.05 18.48 -33.11
C ILE A 211 -18.55 18.18 -33.06
N ARG A 212 -17.78 18.67 -34.04
CA ARG A 212 -16.32 18.46 -34.07
C ARG A 212 -15.65 19.11 -32.86
N SER A 213 -16.03 20.35 -32.53
CA SER A 213 -15.52 21.06 -31.36
C SER A 213 -15.92 20.36 -30.06
N TYR A 214 -17.21 20.07 -29.89
CA TYR A 214 -17.73 19.40 -28.70
C TYR A 214 -17.06 18.03 -28.46
N ARG A 215 -16.86 17.22 -29.50
CA ARG A 215 -16.13 15.93 -29.37
C ARG A 215 -14.69 16.13 -28.92
N LYS A 216 -14.01 17.17 -29.42
CA LYS A 216 -12.64 17.51 -29.01
C LYS A 216 -12.61 17.94 -27.55
N ASP A 217 -13.52 18.81 -27.12
CA ASP A 217 -13.58 19.30 -25.74
C ASP A 217 -13.91 18.18 -24.75
N VAL A 218 -14.88 17.32 -25.08
CA VAL A 218 -15.20 16.12 -24.30
C VAL A 218 -13.98 15.18 -24.23
N SER A 219 -13.29 14.95 -25.35
CA SER A 219 -12.07 14.11 -25.36
C SER A 219 -10.98 14.68 -24.47
N ASN A 220 -10.75 16.00 -24.50
CA ASN A 220 -9.76 16.68 -23.66
C ASN A 220 -10.13 16.56 -22.16
N ILE A 221 -11.40 16.77 -21.82
CA ILE A 221 -11.90 16.62 -20.45
C ILE A 221 -11.77 15.17 -19.99
N LEU A 222 -12.15 14.19 -20.81
CA LEU A 222 -12.00 12.76 -20.50
C LEU A 222 -10.52 12.37 -20.32
N GLN A 223 -9.60 12.96 -21.08
CA GLN A 223 -8.17 12.73 -20.90
C GLN A 223 -7.69 13.30 -19.57
N LYS A 224 -8.10 14.52 -19.19
CA LYS A 224 -7.79 15.10 -17.87
C LYS A 224 -8.33 14.23 -16.73
N PHE A 225 -9.56 13.74 -16.83
CA PHE A 225 -10.13 12.82 -15.83
C PHE A 225 -9.37 11.49 -15.74
N LYS A 226 -8.91 10.93 -16.87
CA LYS A 226 -8.09 9.72 -16.88
C LYS A 226 -6.75 9.94 -16.16
N GLN A 227 -6.11 11.09 -16.39
CA GLN A 227 -4.86 11.44 -15.72
C GLN A 227 -5.08 11.63 -14.20
N SER A 228 -6.07 12.42 -13.81
CA SER A 228 -6.40 12.65 -12.40
C SER A 228 -6.75 11.34 -11.68
N ARG A 229 -7.46 10.41 -12.34
CA ARG A 229 -7.73 9.08 -11.79
C ARG A 229 -6.45 8.29 -11.48
N GLU A 230 -5.43 8.41 -12.33
CA GLU A 230 -4.14 7.75 -12.10
C GLU A 230 -3.40 8.38 -10.93
N GLU A 231 -3.39 9.71 -10.83
CA GLU A 231 -2.82 10.44 -9.68
C GLU A 231 -3.48 10.03 -8.35
N PHE A 232 -4.82 9.90 -8.33
CA PHE A 232 -5.54 9.38 -7.16
C PHE A 232 -5.15 7.93 -6.83
N ARG A 233 -4.99 7.08 -7.84
CA ARG A 233 -4.59 5.67 -7.65
C ARG A 233 -3.20 5.55 -7.03
N VAL A 234 -2.22 6.30 -7.54
CA VAL A 234 -0.84 6.31 -6.99
C VAL A 234 -0.83 6.83 -5.55
N THR A 235 -1.65 7.85 -5.25
CA THR A 235 -1.80 8.38 -3.88
C THR A 235 -2.43 7.35 -2.94
N ASP A 236 -3.46 6.62 -3.38
CA ASP A 236 -4.12 5.57 -2.59
C ASP A 236 -3.19 4.36 -2.31
N ASP A 237 -2.39 3.97 -3.31
CA ASP A 237 -1.35 2.94 -3.14
C ASP A 237 -0.31 3.37 -2.08
N ALA A 238 0.11 4.64 -2.10
CA ALA A 238 1.03 5.19 -1.11
C ALA A 238 0.43 5.24 0.31
N LEU A 239 -0.83 5.67 0.44
CA LEU A 239 -1.54 5.65 1.73
C LEU A 239 -1.70 4.22 2.28
N THR A 240 -1.92 3.25 1.39
CA THR A 240 -1.99 1.84 1.76
C THR A 240 -0.63 1.32 2.25
N HIS A 241 0.47 1.76 1.63
CA HIS A 241 1.83 1.45 2.09
C HIS A 241 2.09 2.01 3.50
N GLU A 242 1.82 3.30 3.73
CA GLU A 242 1.97 3.93 5.04
C GLU A 242 1.10 3.28 6.12
N ARG A 243 -0.14 2.91 5.79
CA ARG A 243 -1.02 2.15 6.69
C ARG A 243 -0.42 0.80 7.07
N ASN A 244 0.16 0.09 6.12
CA ASN A 244 0.79 -1.21 6.38
C ASN A 244 2.06 -1.06 7.22
N ARG A 245 2.86 -0.01 6.98
CA ARG A 245 4.04 0.34 7.79
C ARG A 245 3.63 0.63 9.23
N LEU A 246 2.62 1.49 9.45
CA LEU A 246 2.07 1.77 10.77
C LEU A 246 1.60 0.49 11.48
N ARG A 247 0.87 -0.38 10.78
CA ARG A 247 0.44 -1.67 11.34
C ARG A 247 1.63 -2.51 11.80
N SER A 248 2.69 -2.59 11.00
CA SER A 248 3.92 -3.30 11.38
C SER A 248 4.58 -2.70 12.62
N MET A 249 4.65 -1.37 12.69
CA MET A 249 5.21 -0.66 13.86
C MET A 249 4.39 -0.92 15.12
N VAL A 250 3.05 -0.94 15.01
CA VAL A 250 2.16 -1.28 16.13
C VAL A 250 2.40 -2.71 16.59
N THR A 251 2.45 -3.68 15.67
CA THR A 251 2.74 -5.08 16.03
C THR A 251 4.10 -5.20 16.71
N GLN A 252 5.13 -4.53 16.19
CA GLN A 252 6.45 -4.52 16.79
C GLN A 252 6.44 -3.91 18.21
N ALA A 253 5.81 -2.75 18.40
CA ALA A 253 5.71 -2.12 19.71
C ALA A 253 4.96 -3.02 20.71
N CYS A 254 3.87 -3.67 20.29
CA CYS A 254 3.17 -4.65 21.13
C CYS A 254 4.07 -5.83 21.50
N THR A 255 4.85 -6.38 20.56
CA THR A 255 5.79 -7.46 20.87
C THR A 255 6.91 -7.02 21.81
N GLU A 256 7.42 -5.79 21.68
CA GLU A 256 8.42 -5.22 22.59
C GLU A 256 7.85 -5.09 24.01
N ILE A 257 6.60 -4.64 24.15
CA ILE A 257 5.89 -4.57 25.44
C ILE A 257 5.74 -5.97 26.05
N THR A 258 5.26 -6.95 25.29
CA THR A 258 5.08 -8.32 25.77
C THR A 258 6.42 -8.97 26.17
N CYS A 259 7.49 -8.77 25.39
CA CYS A 259 8.81 -9.28 25.77
C CYS A 259 9.33 -8.63 27.07
N ASN A 260 9.16 -7.31 27.24
CA ASN A 260 9.55 -6.63 28.48
C ASN A 260 8.71 -7.12 29.67
N GLU A 261 7.41 -7.29 29.49
CA GLU A 261 6.51 -7.87 30.51
C GLU A 261 7.01 -9.25 30.96
N GLU A 262 7.28 -10.15 30.02
CA GLU A 262 7.79 -11.50 30.30
C GLU A 262 9.14 -11.45 31.04
N GLU A 263 10.05 -10.55 30.64
CA GLU A 263 11.36 -10.38 31.27
C GLU A 263 11.23 -9.89 32.73
N GLN A 264 10.36 -8.92 33.00
CA GLN A 264 10.12 -8.43 34.36
C GLN A 264 9.45 -9.50 35.23
N ILE A 265 8.49 -10.24 34.69
CA ILE A 265 7.85 -11.39 35.37
C ILE A 265 8.91 -12.44 35.73
N GLU A 266 9.82 -12.76 34.82
CA GLU A 266 10.84 -13.77 35.07
C GLU A 266 11.87 -13.31 36.12
N LYS A 267 12.24 -12.02 36.12
CA LYS A 267 13.07 -11.43 37.20
C LYS A 267 12.38 -11.55 38.55
N ILE A 268 11.09 -11.26 38.64
CA ILE A 268 10.30 -11.40 39.88
C ILE A 268 10.21 -12.87 40.31
N ARG A 269 9.92 -13.79 39.38
CA ARG A 269 9.87 -15.24 39.63
C ARG A 269 11.20 -15.78 40.17
N ASN A 270 12.32 -15.34 39.59
CA ASN A 270 13.65 -15.74 40.05
C ASN A 270 13.95 -15.23 41.46
N LYS A 271 13.64 -13.97 41.77
CA LYS A 271 13.76 -13.43 43.14
C LYS A 271 12.88 -14.19 44.13
N ALA A 272 11.65 -14.52 43.76
CA ALA A 272 10.74 -15.29 44.59
C ALA A 272 11.25 -16.73 44.83
N ARG A 273 11.85 -17.37 43.82
CA ARG A 273 12.49 -18.68 43.95
C ARG A 273 13.67 -18.62 44.93
N GLN A 274 14.58 -17.66 44.74
CA GLN A 274 15.73 -17.47 45.64
C GLN A 274 15.30 -17.22 47.09
N LEU A 275 14.23 -16.44 47.31
CA LEU A 275 13.73 -16.18 48.66
C LEU A 275 13.12 -17.44 49.29
N ARG A 276 12.36 -18.23 48.53
CA ARG A 276 11.87 -19.54 48.98
C ARG A 276 13.02 -20.47 49.34
N ASP A 277 14.02 -20.61 48.47
CA ASP A 277 15.15 -21.50 48.70
C ASP A 277 15.93 -21.10 49.96
N ARG A 278 16.08 -19.80 50.21
CA ARG A 278 16.69 -19.29 51.44
C ARG A 278 15.87 -19.62 52.67
N VAL A 279 14.54 -19.47 52.61
CA VAL A 279 13.63 -19.81 53.72
C VAL A 279 13.69 -21.31 54.01
N THR A 280 13.62 -22.16 52.98
CA THR A 280 13.73 -23.62 53.12
C THR A 280 15.07 -24.00 53.73
N ARG A 281 16.19 -23.44 53.24
CA ARG A 281 17.53 -23.71 53.78
C ARG A 281 17.65 -23.32 55.26
N ILE A 282 17.15 -22.16 55.65
CA ILE A 282 17.15 -21.74 57.06
C ILE A 282 16.28 -22.69 57.89
N GLY A 283 15.14 -23.13 57.35
CA GLY A 283 14.28 -24.15 57.95
C GLY A 283 15.03 -25.46 58.18
N ASP A 284 15.71 -25.99 57.17
CA ASP A 284 16.46 -27.25 57.23
C ASP A 284 17.64 -27.17 58.21
N GLU A 285 18.43 -26.08 58.16
CA GLU A 285 19.57 -25.87 59.06
C GLU A 285 19.11 -25.78 60.52
N ARG A 286 18.00 -25.11 60.80
CA ARG A 286 17.45 -25.02 62.15
C ARG A 286 16.77 -26.33 62.57
N GLY A 287 16.10 -27.02 61.64
CA GLY A 287 15.53 -28.35 61.86
C GLY A 287 16.57 -29.36 62.33
N LYS A 288 17.73 -29.42 61.67
CA LYS A 288 18.86 -30.27 62.08
C LYS A 288 19.33 -29.97 63.51
N LYS A 289 19.42 -28.68 63.89
CA LYS A 289 19.78 -28.30 65.26
C LYS A 289 18.74 -28.75 66.29
N PHE A 290 17.45 -28.70 65.94
CA PHE A 290 16.40 -29.25 66.81
C PHE A 290 16.53 -30.76 66.96
N GLU A 291 16.80 -31.49 65.87
CA GLU A 291 17.04 -32.94 65.91
C GLU A 291 18.26 -33.29 66.76
N GLU A 292 19.36 -32.54 66.66
CA GLU A 292 20.56 -32.70 67.48
C GLU A 292 20.26 -32.49 68.98
N ILE A 293 19.53 -31.43 69.34
CA ILE A 293 19.13 -31.16 70.73
C ILE A 293 18.20 -32.27 71.23
N GLN A 294 17.22 -32.68 70.42
CA GLN A 294 16.27 -33.73 70.79
C GLN A 294 16.97 -35.07 70.99
N LYS A 295 17.91 -35.41 70.13
CA LYS A 295 18.73 -36.62 70.26
C LYS A 295 19.60 -36.55 71.53
N GLY A 296 20.30 -35.45 71.76
CA GLY A 296 21.12 -35.27 72.95
C GLY A 296 20.32 -35.39 74.26
N ASN A 297 19.10 -34.85 74.29
CA ASN A 297 18.20 -35.01 75.44
C ASN A 297 17.69 -36.45 75.57
N ARG A 298 17.39 -37.14 74.46
CA ARG A 298 17.00 -38.57 74.47
C ARG A 298 18.12 -39.46 75.01
N ASP A 299 19.35 -39.29 74.53
CA ASP A 299 20.52 -40.07 74.98
C ASP A 299 20.84 -39.82 76.46
N LYS A 300 20.54 -38.63 76.99
CA LYS A 300 20.62 -38.33 78.44
C LYS A 300 19.52 -39.06 79.20
N MET A 301 18.28 -39.04 78.70
CA MET A 301 17.14 -39.72 79.31
C MET A 301 17.35 -41.25 79.37
N GLU A 302 17.77 -41.88 78.27
CA GLU A 302 18.02 -43.33 78.24
C GLU A 302 19.11 -43.75 79.24
N ARG A 303 20.17 -42.93 79.40
CA ARG A 303 21.20 -43.18 80.43
C ARG A 303 20.66 -43.05 81.85
N ALA A 304 19.78 -42.07 82.10
CA ALA A 304 19.12 -41.91 83.38
C ALA A 304 18.25 -43.12 83.72
N GLU A 305 17.42 -43.55 82.78
CA GLU A 305 16.54 -44.71 82.93
C GLU A 305 17.32 -46.00 83.20
N LEU A 306 18.45 -46.22 82.50
CA LEU A 306 19.30 -47.39 82.71
C LEU A 306 19.91 -47.41 84.11
N ILE A 307 20.42 -46.27 84.60
CA ILE A 307 21.01 -46.17 85.94
C ILE A 307 19.92 -46.42 86.99
N VAL A 308 18.75 -45.80 86.86
CA VAL A 308 17.62 -46.02 87.76
C VAL A 308 17.19 -47.48 87.77
N ALA A 309 17.09 -48.12 86.61
CA ALA A 309 16.76 -49.54 86.51
C ALA A 309 17.80 -50.43 87.20
N THR A 310 19.09 -50.16 86.96
CA THR A 310 20.21 -50.91 87.56
C THR A 310 20.25 -50.76 89.07
N VAL A 311 20.05 -49.54 89.58
CA VAL A 311 20.00 -49.27 91.02
C VAL A 311 18.78 -49.94 91.64
N ASN A 312 17.60 -49.86 91.01
CA ASN A 312 16.40 -50.53 91.50
C ASN A 312 16.57 -52.06 91.58
N ASP A 313 17.22 -52.67 90.58
CA ASP A 313 17.50 -54.10 90.58
C ASP A 313 18.48 -54.49 91.71
N LEU A 314 19.55 -53.71 91.90
CA LEU A 314 20.47 -53.89 93.02
C LEU A 314 19.77 -53.76 94.37
N MET A 315 18.85 -52.82 94.53
CA MET A 315 18.07 -52.64 95.77
C MET A 315 17.11 -53.80 96.06
N GLN A 316 16.69 -54.55 95.03
CA GLN A 316 15.80 -55.71 95.20
C GLN A 316 16.56 -57.01 95.45
N GLN A 317 17.78 -57.14 94.93
CA GLN A 317 18.53 -58.41 94.94
C GLN A 317 19.67 -58.49 95.97
N ALA A 318 20.26 -57.36 96.37
CA ALA A 318 21.44 -57.35 97.26
C ALA A 318 21.05 -57.49 98.75
N ASP A 319 21.97 -58.05 99.54
CA ASP A 319 21.81 -58.12 101.01
C ASP A 319 22.17 -56.80 101.71
N ASP A 320 21.73 -56.64 102.97
CA ASP A 320 21.90 -55.40 103.74
C ASP A 320 23.38 -54.98 103.92
N PHE A 321 24.31 -55.94 103.94
CA PHE A 321 25.74 -55.66 104.10
C PHE A 321 26.40 -55.24 102.77
N GLU A 322 26.06 -55.91 101.67
CA GLU A 322 26.50 -55.57 100.30
C GLU A 322 25.97 -54.18 99.88
N LEU A 323 24.73 -53.84 100.23
CA LEU A 323 24.15 -52.52 99.98
C LEU A 323 24.92 -51.40 100.69
N LEU A 324 25.36 -51.63 101.92
CA LEU A 324 26.15 -50.65 102.68
C LEU A 324 27.55 -50.46 102.12
N ASP A 325 28.19 -51.51 101.58
CA ASP A 325 29.51 -51.42 100.94
C ASP A 325 29.44 -50.75 99.56
N LEU A 326 28.36 -50.98 98.81
CA LEU A 326 28.12 -50.35 97.51
C LEU A 326 27.51 -48.94 97.60
N LYS A 327 27.05 -48.52 98.78
CA LYS A 327 26.43 -47.21 99.03
C LYS A 327 27.18 -46.03 98.40
N PRO A 328 28.52 -45.88 98.53
CA PRO A 328 29.22 -44.74 97.94
C PRO A 328 29.12 -44.72 96.41
N LYS A 329 29.09 -45.88 95.76
CA LYS A 329 28.99 -46.01 94.30
C LYS A 329 27.57 -45.77 93.80
N VAL A 330 26.57 -46.23 94.54
CA VAL A 330 25.16 -45.99 94.21
C VAL A 330 24.82 -44.51 94.36
N MET A 331 25.18 -43.92 95.50
CA MET A 331 24.96 -42.49 95.75
C MET A 331 25.68 -41.62 94.72
N HIS A 332 26.93 -41.93 94.38
CA HIS A 332 27.67 -41.19 93.35
C HIS A 332 26.96 -41.20 91.97
N ASN A 333 26.39 -42.33 91.54
CA ASN A 333 25.69 -42.42 90.25
C ASN A 333 24.33 -41.70 90.27
N LEU A 334 23.64 -41.67 91.42
CA LEU A 334 22.36 -40.98 91.59
C LEU A 334 22.54 -39.46 91.72
N GLU A 335 23.52 -39.01 92.50
CA GLU A 335 23.84 -37.59 92.68
C GLU A 335 24.38 -36.96 91.38
N PHE A 336 25.18 -37.70 90.59
CA PHE A 336 25.64 -37.25 89.26
C PHE A 336 24.48 -37.11 88.25
N GLN A 337 23.35 -37.78 88.49
CA GLN A 337 22.14 -37.70 87.67
C GLN A 337 21.20 -36.56 88.09
N GLU A 338 21.28 -36.06 89.33
CA GLU A 338 20.55 -34.84 89.74
C GLU A 338 21.02 -33.59 88.98
N GLU A 339 22.24 -33.59 88.44
CA GLU A 339 22.82 -32.49 87.66
C GLU A 339 22.56 -32.56 86.14
N VAL A 340 21.64 -33.41 85.65
CA VAL A 340 21.36 -33.50 84.20
C VAL A 340 20.68 -32.22 83.71
N GLU A 341 21.48 -31.29 83.19
CA GLU A 341 20.98 -30.08 82.54
C GLU A 341 20.25 -30.43 81.24
N LEU A 342 18.94 -30.15 81.21
CA LEU A 342 18.10 -30.23 80.01
C LEU A 342 18.51 -29.12 79.03
N GLN A 343 18.81 -29.50 77.79
CA GLN A 343 19.03 -28.51 76.75
C GLN A 343 17.68 -28.04 76.20
N GLN A 344 17.33 -26.80 76.50
CA GLN A 344 16.17 -26.13 75.93
C GLN A 344 16.54 -25.43 74.62
N ALA A 345 15.67 -25.54 73.61
CA ALA A 345 15.86 -24.81 72.38
C ALA A 345 15.53 -23.31 72.57
N LYS A 346 16.38 -22.44 72.03
CA LYS A 346 16.15 -20.99 72.05
C LYS A 346 14.99 -20.61 71.12
N HIS A 347 14.13 -19.68 71.56
CA HIS A 347 13.00 -19.18 70.77
C HIS A 347 13.39 -18.59 69.40
N GLU A 348 14.61 -18.11 69.25
CA GLU A 348 15.15 -17.60 67.98
C GLU A 348 15.27 -18.67 66.88
N LEU A 349 15.35 -19.96 67.25
CA LEU A 349 15.40 -21.07 66.31
C LEU A 349 14.02 -21.40 65.72
N SER A 350 12.93 -21.09 66.41
CA SER A 350 11.54 -21.41 66.01
C SER A 350 10.85 -20.30 65.20
N PHE A 351 11.49 -19.15 64.99
CA PHE A 351 10.86 -18.01 64.30
C PHE A 351 11.44 -17.77 62.90
N ILE A 352 10.59 -17.88 61.87
CA ILE A 352 10.91 -17.46 60.50
C ILE A 352 9.73 -16.64 59.98
N ALA A 353 9.99 -15.43 59.52
CA ALA A 353 9.00 -14.59 58.87
C ALA A 353 9.64 -13.86 57.67
N VAL A 354 8.83 -13.59 56.65
CA VAL A 354 9.24 -12.82 55.48
C VAL A 354 8.43 -11.52 55.48
N LYS A 355 9.13 -10.39 55.45
CA LYS A 355 8.51 -9.09 55.20
C LYS A 355 8.44 -8.90 53.68
N CYS A 356 7.22 -8.84 53.14
CA CYS A 356 7.00 -8.51 51.73
C CYS A 356 6.93 -6.99 51.57
N GLU A 357 7.57 -6.48 50.52
CA GLU A 357 7.47 -5.07 50.10
C GLU A 357 6.62 -4.99 48.83
N ASP A 358 5.99 -3.82 48.61
CA ASP A 358 5.23 -3.56 47.40
C ASP A 358 6.15 -3.47 46.18
N VAL A 359 6.02 -4.43 45.27
CA VAL A 359 6.91 -4.57 44.11
C VAL A 359 6.59 -3.56 43.00
N VAL A 360 5.42 -2.91 43.04
CA VAL A 360 4.81 -2.17 41.91
C VAL A 360 4.99 -0.64 42.00
N ALA A 361 5.81 -0.12 42.92
CA ALA A 361 5.87 1.32 43.15
C ALA A 361 6.39 2.14 41.96
N GLN A 362 7.26 1.58 41.09
CA GLN A 362 7.83 2.26 39.92
C GLN A 362 8.27 1.28 38.82
N THR A 363 7.32 0.65 38.11
CA THR A 363 7.65 -0.09 36.87
C THR A 363 6.79 0.43 35.75
N ASP A 364 7.22 1.53 35.16
CA ASP A 364 6.72 1.93 33.85
C ASP A 364 7.25 0.93 32.81
N LEU A 365 6.36 0.33 32.01
CA LEU A 365 6.72 -0.67 31.00
C LEU A 365 7.35 -0.04 29.76
N GLY A 366 7.29 1.29 29.68
CA GLY A 366 7.85 2.10 28.61
C GLY A 366 6.95 3.30 28.32
N GLU A 367 7.49 4.27 27.62
CA GLU A 367 6.75 5.45 27.17
C GLU A 367 6.24 5.24 25.74
N ILE A 368 5.02 5.70 25.43
CA ILE A 368 4.51 5.68 24.06
C ILE A 368 5.18 6.80 23.26
N LEU A 369 6.05 6.42 22.35
CA LEU A 369 6.74 7.33 21.45
C LEU A 369 5.93 7.45 20.15
N GLN A 370 5.63 8.69 19.74
CA GLN A 370 4.70 8.97 18.63
C GLN A 370 5.35 9.77 17.51
N LYS A 371 6.59 10.21 17.70
CA LYS A 371 7.38 10.91 16.69
C LYS A 371 8.63 10.12 16.38
N GLU A 372 8.91 9.96 15.09
CA GLU A 372 10.17 9.41 14.61
C GLU A 372 10.98 10.54 13.99
N LYS A 373 12.20 10.75 14.45
CA LYS A 373 13.12 11.76 13.92
C LYS A 373 14.48 11.12 13.68
N LEU A 374 15.13 11.54 12.61
CA LEU A 374 16.52 11.19 12.37
C LEU A 374 17.41 12.07 13.26
N GLU A 375 18.21 11.46 14.13
CA GLU A 375 19.18 12.18 14.96
C GLU A 375 20.60 11.74 14.67
N LEU A 376 21.55 12.68 14.80
CA LEU A 376 22.96 12.42 14.56
C LEU A 376 23.50 11.48 15.65
N LYS A 377 23.73 10.22 15.29
CA LYS A 377 24.34 9.20 16.16
C LYS A 377 25.84 9.41 16.28
N LYS A 378 26.49 9.65 15.14
CA LYS A 378 27.94 9.80 15.07
C LYS A 378 28.36 10.68 13.91
N LYS A 379 29.44 11.42 14.12
CA LYS A 379 30.16 12.16 13.08
C LYS A 379 31.65 11.88 13.22
N PHE A 380 32.30 11.55 12.11
CA PHE A 380 33.74 11.33 12.07
C PHE A 380 34.31 11.78 10.72
N GLY A 381 35.64 11.89 10.64
CA GLY A 381 36.33 12.49 9.51
C GLY A 381 36.81 13.90 9.80
N ILE A 382 37.99 14.22 9.26
CA ILE A 382 38.63 15.52 9.38
C ILE A 382 39.08 15.92 7.98
N LYS A 383 38.88 17.19 7.61
CA LYS A 383 39.42 17.73 6.36
C LYS A 383 40.94 17.66 6.42
N GLY A 384 41.55 16.92 5.50
CA GLY A 384 43.01 16.79 5.47
C GLY A 384 43.46 15.93 4.29
N ARG A 385 44.78 15.95 4.03
CA ARG A 385 45.41 15.23 2.92
C ARG A 385 46.52 14.28 3.38
N GLY A 386 46.78 14.16 4.69
CA GLY A 386 48.08 13.69 5.20
C GLY A 386 48.05 12.58 6.25
N ARG A 387 46.94 12.33 6.95
CA ARG A 387 46.85 11.24 7.95
C ARG A 387 45.74 10.23 7.66
N ASP A 388 45.88 9.05 8.25
CA ASP A 388 44.86 8.01 8.28
C ASP A 388 43.55 8.54 8.87
N GLY A 389 42.45 8.39 8.13
CA GLY A 389 41.13 8.89 8.51
C GLY A 389 40.82 10.36 8.13
N GLU A 390 41.73 11.07 7.45
CA GLU A 390 41.46 12.39 6.86
C GLU A 390 40.82 12.28 5.46
N PHE A 391 39.74 13.03 5.24
CA PHE A 391 39.02 13.10 3.97
C PHE A 391 39.43 14.34 3.17
N CYS A 392 39.64 14.14 1.86
CA CYS A 392 39.82 15.24 0.93
C CYS A 392 38.71 15.35 -0.11
N GLY A 393 37.86 14.33 -0.30
CA GLY A 393 36.81 14.29 -1.32
C GLY A 393 35.87 13.09 -1.25
N GLY A 394 35.22 12.89 -0.10
CA GLY A 394 34.19 11.84 0.02
C GLY A 394 33.07 12.02 -1.01
N THR A 395 32.86 11.03 -1.88
CA THR A 395 31.82 11.07 -2.92
C THR A 395 30.65 10.13 -2.63
N ASP A 396 30.94 8.87 -2.29
CA ASP A 396 29.94 7.84 -2.07
C ASP A 396 30.28 6.91 -0.88
N VAL A 397 29.29 6.17 -0.38
CA VAL A 397 29.41 5.32 0.81
C VAL A 397 28.67 3.99 0.69
N ALA A 398 29.31 2.93 1.15
CA ALA A 398 28.73 1.60 1.27
C ALA A 398 28.93 1.03 2.70
N CYS A 399 27.98 0.20 3.14
CA CYS A 399 28.04 -0.50 4.43
C CYS A 399 28.21 -2.01 4.20
N LEU A 400 29.16 -2.62 4.91
CA LEU A 400 29.40 -4.07 4.93
C LEU A 400 28.51 -4.77 5.98
N ARG A 401 28.34 -6.09 5.86
CA ARG A 401 27.57 -6.93 6.80
C ARG A 401 28.12 -6.91 8.21
N ASN A 402 29.43 -6.75 8.37
CA ASN A 402 30.09 -6.64 9.66
C ASN A 402 29.92 -5.24 10.31
N GLY A 403 29.22 -4.31 9.64
CA GLY A 403 28.99 -2.94 10.10
C GLY A 403 30.10 -1.96 9.76
N ASP A 404 31.12 -2.38 9.01
CA ASP A 404 32.15 -1.47 8.51
C ASP A 404 31.59 -0.56 7.41
N ILE A 405 32.08 0.67 7.40
CA ILE A 405 31.68 1.73 6.47
C ILE A 405 32.84 1.97 5.51
N VAL A 406 32.54 1.91 4.21
CA VAL A 406 33.51 2.13 3.14
C VAL A 406 33.14 3.40 2.39
N VAL A 407 34.09 4.30 2.23
CA VAL A 407 33.89 5.59 1.58
C VAL A 407 34.90 5.76 0.45
N THR A 408 34.45 6.25 -0.70
CA THR A 408 35.30 6.64 -1.82
C THR A 408 35.86 8.04 -1.61
N ASP A 409 37.17 8.21 -1.70
CA ASP A 409 37.82 9.53 -1.72
C ASP A 409 38.41 9.78 -3.11
N SER A 410 37.66 10.57 -3.89
CA SER A 410 37.99 10.90 -5.28
C SER A 410 39.28 11.72 -5.41
N TYR A 411 39.59 12.62 -4.47
CA TYR A 411 40.79 13.44 -4.53
C TYR A 411 42.04 12.74 -4.01
N ARG A 412 41.88 11.66 -3.23
CA ARG A 412 42.99 10.80 -2.78
C ARG A 412 43.11 9.50 -3.56
N TYR A 413 42.20 9.25 -4.50
CA TYR A 413 42.20 8.05 -5.35
C TYR A 413 42.22 6.75 -4.54
N GLN A 414 41.43 6.67 -3.47
CA GLN A 414 41.44 5.51 -2.57
C GLN A 414 40.07 5.22 -1.96
N LEU A 415 39.90 3.99 -1.47
CA LEU A 415 38.80 3.62 -0.57
C LEU A 415 39.29 3.70 0.88
N MET A 416 38.45 4.22 1.75
CA MET A 416 38.73 4.24 3.18
C MET A 416 37.69 3.40 3.93
N MET A 417 38.16 2.50 4.78
CA MET A 417 37.31 1.64 5.61
C MET A 417 37.35 2.10 7.07
N PHE A 418 36.17 2.23 7.66
CA PHE A 418 35.96 2.60 9.05
C PHE A 418 35.11 1.56 9.75
N THR A 419 35.28 1.41 11.05
CA THR A 419 34.30 0.69 11.87
C THR A 419 33.00 1.48 11.97
N SER A 420 31.91 0.82 12.38
CA SER A 420 30.67 1.49 12.80
C SER A 420 30.86 2.54 13.92
N ALA A 421 31.96 2.44 14.69
CA ALA A 421 32.33 3.42 15.70
C ALA A 421 33.09 4.65 15.14
N GLY A 422 33.39 4.67 13.84
CA GLY A 422 34.15 5.72 13.16
C GLY A 422 35.66 5.61 13.29
N LYS A 423 36.19 4.44 13.71
CA LYS A 423 37.64 4.21 13.79
C LYS A 423 38.16 3.74 12.44
N TYR A 424 39.18 4.41 11.92
CA TYR A 424 39.87 3.99 10.69
C TYR A 424 40.45 2.58 10.85
N LYS A 425 40.22 1.73 9.85
CA LYS A 425 40.74 0.35 9.78
C LYS A 425 41.88 0.25 8.80
N THR A 426 41.61 0.53 7.53
CA THR A 426 42.56 0.36 6.43
C THR A 426 42.11 1.17 5.21
N CYS A 427 43.04 1.41 4.30
CA CYS A 427 42.73 1.76 2.92
C CYS A 427 42.51 0.48 2.10
N GLY A 428 41.52 0.51 1.21
CA GLY A 428 41.26 -0.55 0.23
C GLY A 428 41.67 -0.07 -1.17
N GLY A 429 42.36 -0.93 -1.92
CA GLY A 429 42.86 -0.61 -3.27
C GLY A 429 44.32 -0.98 -3.45
N GLY A 430 44.63 -2.28 -3.52
CA GLY A 430 45.99 -2.77 -3.81
C GLY A 430 46.48 -2.44 -5.23
N GLU A 431 45.62 -1.85 -6.08
CA GLU A 431 45.92 -1.31 -7.40
C GLU A 431 45.50 0.17 -7.44
N MET A 432 46.30 1.02 -8.11
CA MET A 432 46.11 2.48 -8.17
C MET A 432 44.74 2.84 -8.80
N LEU A 433 43.73 3.11 -7.96
CA LEU A 433 42.49 3.74 -8.43
C LEU A 433 42.81 5.11 -9.03
N THR A 434 42.01 5.59 -9.97
CA THR A 434 42.33 6.83 -10.72
C THR A 434 41.30 7.94 -10.58
N ASP A 435 40.03 7.61 -10.38
CA ASP A 435 38.93 8.54 -10.08
C ASP A 435 37.73 7.74 -9.52
N PRO A 436 37.84 7.19 -8.30
CA PRO A 436 36.75 6.43 -7.71
C PRO A 436 35.58 7.35 -7.37
N TRP A 437 34.39 7.05 -7.89
CA TRP A 437 33.19 7.87 -7.65
C TRP A 437 32.16 7.15 -6.79
N GLY A 438 31.57 6.07 -7.31
CA GLY A 438 30.52 5.29 -6.64
C GLY A 438 31.07 4.02 -6.02
N VAL A 439 30.46 3.59 -4.91
CA VAL A 439 30.80 2.34 -4.23
C VAL A 439 29.56 1.59 -3.78
N ALA A 440 29.53 0.28 -4.02
CA ALA A 440 28.47 -0.60 -3.53
C ALA A 440 29.07 -1.87 -2.93
N ALA A 441 28.41 -2.40 -1.90
CA ALA A 441 28.76 -3.67 -1.29
C ALA A 441 27.74 -4.74 -1.68
N THR A 442 28.22 -5.93 -2.04
CA THR A 442 27.34 -7.08 -2.32
C THR A 442 26.84 -7.72 -1.03
N SER A 443 25.90 -8.66 -1.16
CA SER A 443 25.48 -9.48 -0.04
C SER A 443 26.63 -10.24 0.60
N ASP A 444 27.76 -10.45 -0.11
CA ASP A 444 28.92 -11.22 0.34
C ASP A 444 30.12 -10.37 0.79
N ASP A 445 29.90 -9.08 1.06
CA ASP A 445 30.95 -8.12 1.43
C ASP A 445 32.01 -7.89 0.34
N LEU A 446 31.68 -8.22 -0.91
CA LEU A 446 32.49 -7.82 -2.06
C LEU A 446 32.22 -6.35 -2.36
N LEU A 447 33.28 -5.55 -2.42
CA LEU A 447 33.21 -4.14 -2.77
C LEU A 447 33.33 -3.94 -4.28
N LEU A 448 32.41 -3.18 -4.83
CA LEU A 448 32.39 -2.78 -6.24
C LEU A 448 32.53 -1.26 -6.29
N VAL A 449 33.47 -0.79 -7.12
CA VAL A 449 33.82 0.63 -7.23
C VAL A 449 33.82 1.03 -8.69
N THR A 450 33.20 2.16 -8.99
CA THR A 450 33.31 2.77 -10.31
C THR A 450 34.56 3.63 -10.39
N ASP A 451 35.48 3.27 -11.29
CA ASP A 451 36.74 4.00 -11.54
C ASP A 451 36.91 4.22 -13.05
N LYS A 452 37.31 5.44 -13.44
CA LYS A 452 37.37 5.89 -14.84
C LYS A 452 38.28 5.06 -15.75
N LYS A 453 39.33 4.41 -15.23
CA LYS A 453 40.37 3.77 -16.07
C LYS A 453 40.52 2.25 -15.91
N HIS A 454 39.94 1.63 -14.88
CA HIS A 454 40.24 0.22 -14.53
C HIS A 454 39.12 -0.78 -14.80
N VAL A 455 37.95 -0.36 -15.29
CA VAL A 455 36.89 -1.29 -15.71
C VAL A 455 37.09 -1.70 -17.17
N LYS A 456 37.78 -2.83 -17.40
CA LYS A 456 38.14 -3.39 -18.73
C LYS A 456 36.98 -3.66 -19.71
N ILE A 457 35.71 -3.46 -19.32
CA ILE A 457 34.53 -3.68 -20.18
C ILE A 457 33.86 -2.36 -20.60
N LEU A 458 34.14 -1.23 -19.93
CA LEU A 458 33.42 0.03 -20.11
C LEU A 458 34.38 1.23 -20.12
N GLU A 459 34.83 1.66 -21.30
CA GLU A 459 35.34 3.03 -21.47
C GLU A 459 34.17 4.01 -21.44
N SER A 460 33.84 4.56 -20.26
CA SER A 460 32.77 5.55 -20.13
C SER A 460 32.73 6.29 -18.78
N ASP A 461 32.10 7.46 -18.75
CA ASP A 461 31.84 8.30 -17.56
C ASP A 461 30.82 7.63 -16.61
N LEU A 462 31.28 6.65 -15.83
CA LEU A 462 30.47 5.92 -14.84
C LEU A 462 30.22 6.80 -13.60
N LYS A 463 28.96 6.92 -13.16
CA LYS A 463 28.58 7.80 -12.05
C LYS A 463 27.91 7.09 -10.87
N GLY A 464 26.93 6.22 -11.14
CA GLY A 464 26.19 5.50 -10.09
C GLY A 464 26.43 4.00 -10.16
N ILE A 465 26.49 3.35 -8.99
CA ILE A 465 26.51 1.89 -8.87
C ILE A 465 25.55 1.47 -7.75
N ALA A 466 24.79 0.41 -7.99
CA ALA A 466 23.94 -0.18 -6.98
C ALA A 466 23.94 -1.71 -7.10
N VAL A 467 23.77 -2.39 -5.98
CA VAL A 467 23.68 -3.85 -5.92
C VAL A 467 22.37 -4.25 -5.27
N ASP A 468 21.69 -5.22 -5.87
CA ASP A 468 20.42 -5.71 -5.33
C ASP A 468 20.58 -6.88 -4.37
N LYS A 469 19.48 -7.28 -3.72
CA LYS A 469 19.45 -8.42 -2.80
C LYS A 469 19.73 -9.78 -3.47
N LYS A 470 19.74 -9.86 -4.81
CA LYS A 470 20.07 -11.05 -5.61
C LYS A 470 21.50 -10.96 -6.18
N SER A 471 22.30 -10.00 -5.73
CA SER A 471 23.66 -9.74 -6.19
C SER A 471 23.78 -9.41 -7.68
N ARG A 472 22.77 -8.80 -8.29
CA ARG A 472 22.90 -8.16 -9.61
C ARG A 472 23.42 -6.74 -9.42
N ILE A 473 24.30 -6.33 -10.32
CA ILE A 473 24.97 -5.03 -10.29
C ILE A 473 24.31 -4.14 -11.33
N ALA A 474 23.85 -2.97 -10.93
CA ALA A 474 23.39 -1.94 -11.84
C ALA A 474 24.43 -0.80 -11.88
N VAL A 475 24.89 -0.46 -13.08
CA VAL A 475 25.91 0.57 -13.29
C VAL A 475 25.37 1.63 -14.25
N ALA A 476 25.38 2.88 -13.80
CA ALA A 476 24.95 4.04 -14.57
C ALA A 476 26.12 4.63 -15.38
N ASP A 477 25.96 4.64 -16.70
CA ASP A 477 26.90 5.23 -17.65
C ASP A 477 26.33 6.52 -18.24
N ARG A 478 26.87 7.65 -17.79
CA ARG A 478 26.44 8.98 -18.24
C ARG A 478 26.88 9.28 -19.67
N GLY A 479 28.04 8.77 -20.08
CA GLY A 479 28.61 9.02 -21.40
C GLY A 479 27.78 8.38 -22.51
N ARG A 480 27.34 7.14 -22.28
CA ARG A 480 26.52 6.37 -23.23
C ARG A 480 25.02 6.53 -23.01
N LYS A 481 24.61 7.13 -21.89
CA LYS A 481 23.20 7.29 -21.47
C LYS A 481 22.50 5.93 -21.31
N LEU A 482 23.18 5.00 -20.64
CA LEU A 482 22.74 3.63 -20.44
C LEU A 482 22.86 3.24 -18.96
N ILE A 483 22.02 2.29 -18.53
CA ILE A 483 22.22 1.55 -17.29
C ILE A 483 22.53 0.11 -17.68
N PHE A 484 23.69 -0.39 -17.26
CA PHE A 484 24.09 -1.79 -17.44
C PHE A 484 23.64 -2.61 -16.24
N LEU A 485 22.94 -3.71 -16.50
CA LEU A 485 22.66 -4.73 -15.50
C LEU A 485 23.62 -5.90 -15.71
N LEU A 486 24.41 -6.21 -14.70
CA LEU A 486 25.47 -7.21 -14.75
C LEU A 486 25.26 -8.29 -13.68
N HIS A 487 25.71 -9.50 -13.95
CA HIS A 487 25.96 -10.51 -12.92
C HIS A 487 27.23 -10.18 -12.13
N LEU A 488 27.44 -10.83 -10.98
CA LEU A 488 28.65 -10.66 -10.15
C LEU A 488 29.96 -10.98 -10.90
N ASP A 489 29.90 -11.86 -11.89
CA ASP A 489 31.05 -12.23 -12.74
C ASP A 489 31.37 -11.18 -13.82
N GLY A 490 30.61 -10.08 -13.88
CA GLY A 490 30.74 -9.02 -14.87
C GLY A 490 30.05 -9.31 -16.21
N SER A 491 29.35 -10.44 -16.35
CA SER A 491 28.58 -10.74 -17.56
C SER A 491 27.33 -9.86 -17.66
N LEU A 492 27.04 -9.40 -18.88
CA LEU A 492 25.92 -8.48 -19.16
C LEU A 492 24.58 -9.23 -19.17
N ILE A 493 23.66 -8.81 -18.30
CA ILE A 493 22.27 -9.28 -18.26
C ILE A 493 21.41 -8.48 -19.24
N SER A 494 21.41 -7.15 -19.09
CA SER A 494 20.61 -6.26 -19.93
C SER A 494 21.21 -4.86 -19.98
N THR A 495 20.86 -4.11 -21.01
CA THR A 495 21.21 -2.70 -21.18
C THR A 495 19.93 -1.90 -21.27
N ILE A 496 19.80 -0.88 -20.42
CA ILE A 496 18.60 -0.04 -20.33
C ILE A 496 18.96 1.34 -20.88
N PRO A 497 18.43 1.76 -22.04
CA PRO A 497 18.68 3.09 -22.57
C PRO A 497 17.91 4.14 -21.77
N HIS A 498 18.61 5.18 -21.30
CA HIS A 498 17.97 6.25 -20.57
C HIS A 498 18.74 7.57 -20.65
N ASP A 499 18.15 8.57 -21.30
CA ASP A 499 18.81 9.84 -21.66
C ASP A 499 19.24 10.71 -20.46
N MET A 500 18.69 10.44 -19.28
CA MET A 500 18.70 11.34 -18.13
C MET A 500 19.44 10.83 -16.88
N VAL A 501 20.23 9.76 -17.00
CA VAL A 501 20.96 9.19 -15.84
C VAL A 501 22.14 10.09 -15.51
N ASN A 502 22.06 10.88 -14.43
CA ASN A 502 23.01 11.97 -14.20
C ASN A 502 24.00 11.74 -13.07
N CYS A 503 23.64 11.10 -11.94
CA CYS A 503 24.53 11.07 -10.77
C CYS A 503 24.45 9.78 -9.96
N ASP A 504 23.26 9.37 -9.50
CA ASP A 504 23.12 8.33 -8.46
C ASP A 504 22.05 7.31 -8.82
N LEU A 505 22.26 6.08 -8.36
CA LEU A 505 21.43 4.92 -8.66
C LEU A 505 21.17 4.16 -7.36
N ALA A 506 19.91 3.77 -7.16
CA ALA A 506 19.49 2.88 -6.10
C ALA A 506 18.66 1.74 -6.68
N ILE A 507 18.68 0.59 -6.01
CA ILE A 507 17.80 -0.53 -6.35
C ILE A 507 16.72 -0.63 -5.30
N GLY A 508 15.48 -0.41 -5.74
CA GLY A 508 14.28 -0.53 -4.90
C GLY A 508 13.72 -1.95 -4.89
N ILE A 509 12.56 -2.11 -4.24
CA ILE A 509 11.87 -3.40 -4.14
C ILE A 509 11.30 -3.83 -5.50
N ARG A 510 11.26 -5.14 -5.75
CA ARG A 510 10.69 -5.80 -6.95
C ARG A 510 11.49 -5.53 -8.23
N ASP A 511 12.82 -5.53 -8.14
CA ASP A 511 13.72 -5.39 -9.28
C ASP A 511 13.50 -4.06 -10.04
N ARG A 512 13.26 -2.98 -9.28
CA ARG A 512 13.04 -1.62 -9.80
C ARG A 512 14.30 -0.77 -9.61
N PHE A 513 14.71 -0.07 -10.66
CA PHE A 513 15.82 0.88 -10.62
C PHE A 513 15.30 2.27 -10.36
N ILE A 514 15.88 2.94 -9.38
CA ILE A 514 15.51 4.30 -8.99
C ILE A 514 16.75 5.16 -9.17
N PHE A 515 16.60 6.26 -9.91
CA PHE A 515 17.70 7.20 -10.13
C PHE A 515 17.16 8.61 -10.25
N THR A 516 18.05 9.57 -10.07
CA THR A 516 17.70 10.99 -10.05
C THR A 516 18.28 11.71 -11.27
N ASN A 517 17.55 12.71 -11.75
CA ASN A 517 18.04 13.63 -12.76
C ASN A 517 18.38 14.99 -12.12
N TYR A 518 19.67 15.28 -12.01
CA TYR A 518 20.18 16.55 -11.52
C TYR A 518 19.69 17.78 -12.30
N LYS A 519 19.62 17.69 -13.63
CA LYS A 519 19.29 18.84 -14.50
C LYS A 519 17.80 19.18 -14.49
N GLU A 520 16.94 18.17 -14.44
CA GLU A 520 15.48 18.35 -14.49
C GLU A 520 14.80 18.25 -13.13
N SER A 521 15.54 17.97 -12.05
CA SER A 521 15.01 17.81 -10.69
C SER A 521 13.94 16.72 -10.58
N LYS A 522 14.19 15.57 -11.23
CA LYS A 522 13.23 14.44 -11.30
C LYS A 522 13.73 13.19 -10.60
N LEU A 523 12.77 12.45 -10.03
CA LEU A 523 12.92 11.10 -9.52
C LEU A 523 12.28 10.13 -10.52
N ILE A 524 13.07 9.16 -10.98
CA ILE A 524 12.67 8.25 -12.05
C ILE A 524 12.81 6.82 -11.56
N CYS A 525 11.79 6.01 -11.84
CA CYS A 525 11.80 4.59 -11.57
C CYS A 525 11.52 3.79 -12.83
N THR A 526 12.36 2.79 -13.10
CA THR A 526 12.22 1.88 -14.24
C THR A 526 12.25 0.42 -13.80
N THR A 527 11.62 -0.46 -14.56
CA THR A 527 11.77 -1.91 -14.37
C THR A 527 13.15 -2.38 -14.85
N CYS A 528 13.51 -3.62 -14.53
CA CYS A 528 14.70 -4.28 -15.07
C CYS A 528 14.74 -4.46 -16.60
N THR A 529 13.59 -4.25 -17.25
CA THR A 529 13.43 -4.26 -18.71
C THR A 529 13.50 -2.86 -19.33
N GLY A 530 13.72 -1.81 -18.52
CA GLY A 530 13.76 -0.43 -18.97
C GLY A 530 12.40 0.24 -19.17
N LYS A 531 11.30 -0.38 -18.73
CA LYS A 531 9.98 0.25 -18.78
C LYS A 531 9.85 1.28 -17.66
N GLU A 532 9.52 2.52 -18.01
CA GLU A 532 9.21 3.56 -17.03
C GLU A 532 8.01 3.17 -16.17
N VAL A 533 8.20 3.19 -14.86
CA VAL A 533 7.15 2.98 -13.85
C VAL A 533 6.56 4.33 -13.45
N TYR A 534 7.42 5.30 -13.15
CA TYR A 534 7.04 6.69 -12.91
C TYR A 534 8.22 7.63 -13.16
N ASN A 535 7.88 8.90 -13.39
CA ASN A 535 8.81 9.98 -13.64
C ASN A 535 8.21 11.27 -13.05
N VAL A 536 8.65 11.63 -11.85
CA VAL A 536 8.01 12.65 -11.01
C VAL A 536 8.98 13.77 -10.66
N ASN A 537 8.46 14.98 -10.48
CA ASN A 537 9.26 16.08 -9.95
C ASN A 537 9.51 15.85 -8.46
N ILE A 538 10.75 16.06 -8.02
CA ILE A 538 11.15 15.86 -6.62
C ILE A 538 10.47 16.87 -5.70
N LEU A 539 10.37 18.12 -6.15
CA LEU A 539 9.63 19.20 -5.50
C LEU A 539 8.78 19.96 -6.53
N PRO A 540 7.77 20.74 -6.09
CA PRO A 540 6.97 21.57 -6.99
C PRO A 540 7.83 22.55 -7.79
N ALA A 541 7.36 22.96 -8.97
CA ALA A 541 8.13 23.81 -9.89
C ALA A 541 8.56 25.17 -9.32
N TRP A 542 7.92 25.65 -8.24
CA TRP A 542 8.28 26.88 -7.55
C TRP A 542 9.40 26.71 -6.51
N GLU A 543 9.81 25.48 -6.19
CA GLU A 543 10.90 25.17 -5.26
C GLU A 543 11.98 24.36 -5.98
N GLN A 544 13.10 25.00 -6.31
CA GLN A 544 14.17 24.38 -7.09
C GLN A 544 15.09 23.56 -6.19
N ALA A 545 15.19 22.27 -6.47
CA ALA A 545 15.97 21.30 -5.69
C ALA A 545 16.83 20.44 -6.61
N LYS A 546 18.11 20.29 -6.27
CA LYS A 546 19.06 19.51 -7.06
C LYS A 546 19.39 18.20 -6.33
N PRO A 547 18.95 17.04 -6.83
CA PRO A 547 19.28 15.77 -6.20
C PRO A 547 20.79 15.48 -6.26
N ARG A 548 21.38 14.99 -5.16
CA ARG A 548 22.80 14.57 -5.10
C ARG A 548 23.02 13.12 -4.68
N GLY A 549 21.94 12.42 -4.31
CA GLY A 549 22.00 11.05 -3.81
C GLY A 549 20.63 10.42 -3.72
N VAL A 550 20.57 9.10 -3.88
CA VAL A 550 19.36 8.31 -3.65
C VAL A 550 19.69 6.96 -3.02
N CYS A 551 18.91 6.53 -2.05
CA CYS A 551 18.94 5.16 -1.54
C CYS A 551 17.53 4.67 -1.20
N CYS A 552 17.40 3.38 -0.90
CA CYS A 552 16.16 2.77 -0.45
C CYS A 552 16.36 2.08 0.90
N ASP A 553 15.35 2.10 1.77
CA ASP A 553 15.34 1.25 2.97
C ASP A 553 14.81 -0.16 2.68
N ASP A 554 14.78 -1.01 3.71
CA ASP A 554 14.28 -2.38 3.59
C ASP A 554 12.77 -2.47 3.31
N ALA A 555 12.00 -1.44 3.66
CA ALA A 555 10.57 -1.34 3.37
C ALA A 555 10.30 -0.83 1.94
N GLY A 556 11.34 -0.30 1.28
CA GLY A 556 11.32 0.18 -0.10
C GLY A 556 11.01 1.66 -0.23
N ASP A 557 10.94 2.38 0.88
CA ASP A 557 10.86 3.82 0.88
C ASP A 557 12.16 4.39 0.30
N ILE A 558 12.01 5.46 -0.45
CA ILE A 558 13.06 6.06 -1.25
C ILE A 558 13.47 7.36 -0.57
N TYR A 559 14.77 7.52 -0.36
CA TYR A 559 15.35 8.68 0.30
C TYR A 559 16.22 9.41 -0.70
N VAL A 560 15.93 10.69 -0.91
CA VAL A 560 16.64 11.54 -1.87
C VAL A 560 17.26 12.70 -1.14
N VAL A 561 18.58 12.86 -1.27
CA VAL A 561 19.29 14.05 -0.78
C VAL A 561 19.16 15.13 -1.83
N VAL A 562 18.75 16.33 -1.41
CA VAL A 562 18.58 17.49 -2.28
C VAL A 562 19.33 18.70 -1.76
N ASP A 563 19.89 19.46 -2.70
CA ASP A 563 20.48 20.78 -2.51
C ASP A 563 19.45 21.84 -2.94
N LEU A 564 18.99 22.67 -2.01
CA LEU A 564 17.96 23.68 -2.24
C LEU A 564 18.59 24.99 -2.72
N GLU A 565 18.20 25.47 -3.91
CA GLU A 565 18.74 26.73 -4.43
C GLU A 565 18.25 27.93 -3.59
N GLY A 566 19.20 28.67 -2.99
CA GLY A 566 18.94 29.85 -2.15
C GLY A 566 19.40 29.72 -0.70
N GLY A 567 19.71 28.51 -0.23
CA GLY A 567 20.42 28.27 1.03
C GLY A 567 21.88 27.90 0.75
N VAL A 568 22.85 28.67 1.25
CA VAL A 568 24.26 28.31 1.12
C VAL A 568 24.51 27.01 1.93
N GLY A 569 24.61 25.87 1.24
CA GLY A 569 25.11 24.61 1.82
C GLY A 569 24.17 23.87 2.78
N ILE A 570 22.84 24.01 2.63
CA ILE A 570 21.87 23.23 3.42
C ILE A 570 21.27 22.14 2.54
N PHE A 571 21.70 20.90 2.75
CA PHE A 571 21.10 19.74 2.10
C PHE A 571 19.93 19.22 2.94
N GLN A 572 18.89 18.68 2.30
CA GLN A 572 17.76 18.05 2.95
C GLN A 572 17.55 16.64 2.43
N VAL A 573 17.04 15.75 3.29
CA VAL A 573 16.61 14.40 2.91
C VAL A 573 15.10 14.39 2.75
N LEU A 574 14.64 13.97 1.58
CA LEU A 574 13.23 13.81 1.23
C LEU A 574 12.88 12.32 1.19
N GLN A 575 11.74 11.94 1.76
CA GLN A 575 11.24 10.56 1.74
C GLN A 575 10.07 10.44 0.75
N PHE A 576 10.13 9.40 -0.07
CA PHE A 576 9.08 9.03 -1.03
C PHE A 576 8.68 7.57 -0.84
N SER A 577 7.43 7.27 -1.15
CA SER A 577 6.93 5.89 -1.14
C SER A 577 7.56 5.07 -2.28
N PRO A 578 7.46 3.72 -2.27
CA PRO A 578 7.92 2.88 -3.37
C PRO A 578 7.23 3.20 -4.72
N GLY A 579 6.10 3.92 -4.69
CA GLY A 579 5.35 4.39 -5.84
C GLY A 579 5.76 5.77 -6.36
N GLY A 580 6.75 6.43 -5.75
CA GLY A 580 7.21 7.76 -6.15
C GLY A 580 6.38 8.92 -5.59
N VAL A 581 5.54 8.67 -4.57
CA VAL A 581 4.75 9.72 -3.92
C VAL A 581 5.55 10.34 -2.79
N PHE A 582 5.61 11.68 -2.73
CA PHE A 582 6.25 12.41 -1.65
C PHE A 582 5.54 12.14 -0.30
N ILE A 583 6.29 11.73 0.70
CA ILE A 583 5.79 11.44 2.06
C ILE A 583 6.08 12.63 2.99
N ARG A 584 7.36 12.93 3.22
CA ARG A 584 7.79 13.95 4.18
C ARG A 584 9.23 14.42 3.94
N ARG A 585 9.58 15.56 4.55
CA ARG A 585 10.97 16.00 4.73
C ARG A 585 11.51 15.41 6.03
N VAL A 586 12.65 14.72 5.97
CA VAL A 586 13.27 14.06 7.14
C VAL A 586 14.14 15.05 7.95
N THR A 587 14.42 16.25 7.39
CA THR A 587 15.12 17.41 8.01
C THR A 587 16.39 17.04 8.78
N VAL A 588 17.51 17.06 8.06
CA VAL A 588 18.85 16.88 8.61
C VAL A 588 19.73 17.95 7.99
N GLU A 589 20.32 18.83 8.79
CA GLU A 589 21.31 19.80 8.28
C GLU A 589 22.62 19.07 8.01
N LEU A 590 23.05 19.06 6.74
CA LEU A 590 24.27 18.38 6.31
C LEU A 590 25.28 19.41 5.78
N PRO A 591 26.58 19.29 6.13
CA PRO A 591 27.57 20.30 5.74
C PRO A 591 28.03 20.28 4.28
N ASP A 592 27.86 19.18 3.55
CA ASP A 592 28.22 18.93 2.14
C ASP A 592 28.12 17.41 1.94
N GLY A 593 27.39 16.88 0.94
CA GLY A 593 27.40 15.44 0.67
C GLY A 593 26.41 14.96 -0.39
N GLY A 594 26.73 13.82 -1.01
CA GLY A 594 25.97 13.21 -2.11
C GLY A 594 25.63 11.74 -1.85
N GLY A 595 26.62 10.91 -1.48
CA GLY A 595 26.39 9.50 -1.19
C GLY A 595 25.61 9.23 0.09
N MET A 596 24.60 8.37 0.01
CA MET A 596 23.91 7.84 1.17
C MET A 596 23.63 6.35 1.03
N THR A 597 23.59 5.64 2.16
CA THR A 597 23.18 4.24 2.22
C THR A 597 22.60 3.91 3.60
N PHE A 598 21.80 2.85 3.69
CA PHE A 598 21.38 2.31 4.98
C PHE A 598 22.35 1.23 5.45
N SER A 599 22.73 1.29 6.72
CA SER A 599 23.36 0.16 7.39
C SER A 599 22.35 -0.98 7.61
N ARG A 600 22.83 -2.18 7.88
CA ARG A 600 21.96 -3.30 8.31
C ARG A 600 21.21 -3.04 9.61
N SER A 601 21.70 -2.15 10.47
CA SER A 601 20.99 -1.73 11.68
C SER A 601 19.87 -0.73 11.41
N GLY A 602 19.67 -0.32 10.14
CA GLY A 602 18.70 0.73 9.77
C GLY A 602 19.20 2.15 10.03
N ASP A 603 20.48 2.34 10.34
CA ASP A 603 21.08 3.66 10.47
C ASP A 603 21.34 4.24 9.06
N LEU A 604 20.97 5.49 8.83
CA LEU A 604 21.29 6.20 7.59
C LEU A 604 22.73 6.70 7.66
N VAL A 605 23.59 6.21 6.77
CA VAL A 605 24.99 6.61 6.66
C VAL A 605 25.13 7.52 5.45
N MET A 606 25.72 8.71 5.67
CA MET A 606 25.93 9.68 4.61
C MET A 606 27.39 10.10 4.56
N ALA A 607 27.94 10.11 3.34
CA ALA A 607 29.26 10.63 3.06
C ALA A 607 29.17 12.07 2.54
N GLY A 608 29.85 12.94 3.27
CA GLY A 608 30.18 14.29 2.84
C GLY A 608 31.60 14.40 2.33
N CYS A 609 31.93 15.53 1.71
CA CYS A 609 33.27 15.77 1.16
C CYS A 609 34.40 15.62 2.19
N TYR A 610 34.12 15.90 3.48
CA TYR A 610 35.13 15.88 4.55
C TYR A 610 34.76 15.03 5.78
N ILE A 611 33.50 14.60 5.87
CA ILE A 611 32.96 13.95 7.06
C ILE A 611 32.01 12.85 6.65
N VAL A 612 31.88 11.85 7.52
CA VAL A 612 30.82 10.86 7.46
C VAL A 612 29.91 11.07 8.66
N GLN A 613 28.61 11.04 8.41
CA GLN A 613 27.59 11.16 9.44
C GLN A 613 26.72 9.91 9.44
N ILE A 614 26.54 9.35 10.62
CA ILE A 614 25.62 8.24 10.87
C ILE A 614 24.44 8.82 11.63
N PHE A 615 23.25 8.57 11.11
CA PHE A 615 22.01 8.98 11.74
C PHE A 615 21.19 7.75 12.11
N GLN A 616 20.56 7.84 13.28
CA GLN A 616 19.66 6.79 13.77
C GLN A 616 18.25 7.35 13.87
N TRP A 617 17.26 6.48 13.66
CA TRP A 617 15.88 6.81 13.97
C TRP A 617 15.70 6.82 15.49
N VAL A 618 15.38 7.99 16.01
CA VAL A 618 15.02 8.17 17.42
C VAL A 618 13.52 8.37 17.50
N ARG A 619 12.90 7.62 18.41
CA ARG A 619 11.49 7.74 18.74
C ARG A 619 11.35 8.68 19.93
N ALA A 620 10.45 9.65 19.87
CA ALA A 620 10.21 10.65 20.91
C ALA A 620 8.72 10.74 21.25
N SER A 621 8.40 11.14 22.48
CA SER A 621 7.05 11.48 22.93
C SER A 621 6.61 12.86 22.42
N TRP A 622 5.30 13.13 22.48
CA TRP A 622 4.80 14.50 22.27
C TRP A 622 5.22 15.35 23.47
N ILE A 623 5.84 16.50 23.19
CA ILE A 623 6.06 17.55 24.19
C ILE A 623 4.75 18.27 24.43
#